data_AF-A0A829PJP3-F1
#
_entry.id   AF-A0A829PJP3-F1
#
_cell.length_a   1.000
_cell.length_b   1.000
_cell.length_c   1.000
_cell.angle_alpha   90.00
_cell.angle_beta   90.00
_cell.angle_gamma   90.00
#
_symmetry.space_group_name_H-M   'P 1'
#
loop_
_entity.id
_entity.type
_entity.pdbx_description
1 polymer ?
#
loop_
_entity_poly.entity_id
_entity_poly.type
_entity_poly.pdbx_seq_one_letter_code
_entity_poly.pdbx_strand_id
1 'polypeptide(L)'
;MLAAVAESQSAADPLAGLVLKDLPIPTPPSGWSVVRVVSSSLNMHDLWTLRGVGHPADRLPIVLGCDAAGFDQDGNEVIVYPVIANPDAGMGDETLDPDRALLSERHDGAFAEYLTVPTRNLVPKPAWLSFDEAACLPVAWTTAYRMLFTHAKITAGARVLVQGVGGGVASAAIRLASAAGAVVYATSRSEAKRQTAISWGARDAYATGERLPERVDVVIETVGEATWSHSLKSLRPGGCIVIAGATTGMNPPADLGRVFYLQQRILGSTGCTRSELIAMLRMLDATGIRPVIDRTMPLAEIHKAFQLMIDGGLTGKLVIHPDPN
;
A
#
# COMPACT_ATOMS: atom_id res chain seq x y z
N MET A 1 21.87 -16.17 1.28
CA MET A 1 21.23 -14.88 1.50
C MET A 1 20.12 -15.06 2.49
N LEU A 2 20.06 -14.22 3.52
CA LEU A 2 19.00 -14.27 4.51
C LEU A 2 17.69 -13.81 3.88
N ALA A 3 16.60 -14.55 4.12
CA ALA A 3 15.27 -14.23 3.63
C ALA A 3 14.17 -14.58 4.64
N ALA A 4 13.07 -13.81 4.65
CA ALA A 4 11.85 -14.13 5.37
C ALA A 4 10.84 -14.80 4.44
N VAL A 5 10.53 -16.06 4.73
CA VAL A 5 9.76 -16.97 3.86
C VAL A 5 8.46 -17.36 4.55
N ALA A 6 7.35 -17.26 3.84
CA ALA A 6 6.11 -17.92 4.22
C ALA A 6 6.18 -19.40 3.79
N GLU A 7 6.28 -20.32 4.74
CA GLU A 7 6.28 -21.76 4.47
C GLU A 7 4.90 -22.40 4.61
N SER A 8 4.02 -21.78 5.40
CA SER A 8 2.64 -22.20 5.57
C SER A 8 1.74 -21.00 5.86
N GLN A 9 0.42 -21.22 5.82
CA GLN A 9 -0.58 -20.21 6.11
C GLN A 9 -1.40 -20.60 7.34
N SER A 10 -1.79 -19.63 8.14
CA SER A 10 -2.71 -19.81 9.25
C SER A 10 -3.48 -18.52 9.51
N ALA A 11 -4.81 -18.60 9.42
CA ALA A 11 -5.66 -17.45 9.71
C ALA A 11 -5.59 -17.03 11.19
N ALA A 12 -5.41 -18.00 12.10
CA ALA A 12 -5.40 -17.78 13.55
C ALA A 12 -4.01 -17.42 14.09
N ASP A 13 -2.95 -18.02 13.53
CA ASP A 13 -1.56 -17.81 13.94
C ASP A 13 -0.66 -17.60 12.71
N PRO A 14 -0.78 -16.44 12.02
CA PRO A 14 -0.07 -16.21 10.78
C PRO A 14 1.46 -16.23 10.92
N LEU A 15 2.01 -16.01 12.13
CA LEU A 15 3.45 -15.98 12.32
C LEU A 15 4.08 -17.36 12.39
N ALA A 16 3.30 -18.42 12.69
CA ALA A 16 3.79 -19.79 12.71
C ALA A 16 4.36 -20.24 11.36
N GLY A 17 3.87 -19.68 10.25
CA GLY A 17 4.35 -19.96 8.91
C GLY A 17 5.50 -19.08 8.44
N LEU A 18 5.91 -18.07 9.20
CA LEU A 18 6.98 -17.13 8.84
C LEU A 18 8.32 -17.66 9.35
N VAL A 19 9.26 -17.92 8.44
CA VAL A 19 10.57 -18.49 8.76
C VAL A 19 11.69 -17.64 8.18
N LEU A 20 12.68 -17.29 9.00
CA LEU A 20 13.96 -16.75 8.53
C LEU A 20 14.89 -17.90 8.15
N LYS A 21 15.42 -17.88 6.93
CA LYS A 21 16.38 -18.91 6.47
C LYS A 21 17.31 -18.39 5.40
N ASP A 22 18.43 -19.10 5.24
CA ASP A 22 19.37 -18.89 4.15
C ASP A 22 18.87 -19.54 2.85
N LEU A 23 18.84 -18.74 1.78
CA LEU A 23 18.55 -19.16 0.41
C LEU A 23 19.75 -18.88 -0.51
N PRO A 24 19.89 -19.59 -1.64
CA PRO A 24 20.84 -19.20 -2.67
C PRO A 24 20.47 -17.81 -3.22
N ILE A 25 21.48 -17.04 -3.66
CA ILE A 25 21.23 -15.80 -4.41
C ILE A 25 20.51 -16.18 -5.71
N PRO A 26 19.37 -15.54 -6.05
CA PRO A 26 18.58 -15.90 -7.21
C PRO A 26 19.32 -15.56 -8.50
N THR A 27 19.22 -16.45 -9.50
CA THR A 27 19.71 -16.18 -10.86
C THR A 27 18.56 -15.62 -11.70
N PRO A 28 18.69 -14.43 -12.30
CA PRO A 28 17.60 -13.82 -13.04
C PRO A 28 17.37 -14.58 -14.36
N PRO A 29 16.11 -14.85 -14.75
CA PRO A 29 15.81 -15.32 -16.10
C PRO A 29 16.06 -14.20 -17.13
N SER A 30 16.02 -14.56 -18.42
CA SER A 30 16.20 -13.58 -19.50
C SER A 30 15.18 -12.44 -19.39
N GLY A 31 15.66 -11.19 -19.50
CA GLY A 31 14.83 -9.97 -19.37
C GLY A 31 14.58 -9.53 -17.93
N TRP A 32 15.12 -10.24 -16.94
CA TRP A 32 15.06 -9.87 -15.52
C TRP A 32 16.42 -9.38 -15.02
N SER A 33 16.39 -8.63 -13.93
CA SER A 33 17.56 -8.07 -13.25
C SER A 33 17.58 -8.53 -11.80
N VAL A 34 18.78 -8.64 -11.24
CA VAL A 34 18.99 -8.77 -9.79
C VAL A 34 19.03 -7.38 -9.17
N VAL A 35 18.40 -7.24 -8.01
CA VAL A 35 18.49 -6.06 -7.15
C VAL A 35 19.08 -6.49 -5.82
N ARG A 36 20.15 -5.82 -5.38
CA ARG A 36 20.61 -5.88 -3.99
C ARG A 36 19.75 -4.95 -3.16
N VAL A 37 18.94 -5.50 -2.27
CA VAL A 37 17.92 -4.77 -1.53
C VAL A 37 18.55 -4.05 -0.35
N VAL A 38 18.39 -2.72 -0.31
CA VAL A 38 18.84 -1.90 0.84
C VAL A 38 17.69 -1.75 1.83
N SER A 39 16.51 -1.39 1.31
CA SER A 39 15.33 -1.18 2.12
C SER A 39 14.11 -1.82 1.46
N SER A 40 13.28 -2.47 2.27
CA SER A 40 11.95 -2.94 1.93
C SER A 40 10.96 -2.32 2.91
N SER A 41 9.65 -2.50 2.73
CA SER A 41 8.68 -2.07 3.72
C SER A 41 7.49 -3.00 3.84
N LEU A 42 6.95 -3.06 5.06
CA LEU A 42 5.88 -3.97 5.43
C LEU A 42 4.53 -3.49 4.87
N ASN A 43 3.76 -4.41 4.30
CA ASN A 43 2.43 -4.18 3.78
C ASN A 43 1.42 -5.16 4.39
N MET A 44 0.16 -4.73 4.41
CA MET A 44 -0.93 -5.60 4.85
C MET A 44 -1.07 -6.84 3.95
N HIS A 45 -0.66 -6.73 2.68
CA HIS A 45 -0.58 -7.87 1.76
C HIS A 45 0.30 -9.00 2.31
N ASP A 46 1.46 -8.69 2.87
CA ASP A 46 2.38 -9.69 3.39
C ASP A 46 1.72 -10.50 4.54
N LEU A 47 0.94 -9.81 5.39
CA LEU A 47 0.16 -10.45 6.45
C LEU A 47 -1.02 -11.27 5.91
N TRP A 48 -1.65 -10.83 4.81
CA TRP A 48 -2.71 -11.58 4.15
C TRP A 48 -2.20 -12.87 3.51
N THR A 49 -1.01 -12.86 2.93
CA THR A 49 -0.35 -14.07 2.45
C THR A 49 -0.17 -15.09 3.58
N LEU A 50 0.33 -14.66 4.75
CA LEU A 50 0.46 -15.54 5.93
C LEU A 50 -0.89 -16.04 6.47
N ARG A 51 -1.98 -15.28 6.28
CA ARG A 51 -3.33 -15.67 6.68
C ARG A 51 -4.08 -16.52 5.65
N GLY A 52 -3.52 -16.71 4.45
CA GLY A 52 -4.19 -17.39 3.33
C GLY A 52 -5.33 -16.59 2.71
N VAL A 53 -5.33 -15.26 2.88
CA VAL A 53 -6.36 -14.37 2.32
C VAL A 53 -5.88 -13.87 0.96
N GLY A 54 -6.55 -14.31 -0.11
CA GLY A 54 -6.22 -13.89 -1.48
C GLY A 54 -4.93 -14.52 -2.03
N HIS A 55 -4.32 -15.47 -1.33
CA HIS A 55 -3.11 -16.18 -1.74
C HIS A 55 -3.31 -17.70 -1.64
N PRO A 56 -3.35 -18.44 -2.76
CA PRO A 56 -3.49 -19.90 -2.76
C PRO A 56 -2.32 -20.62 -2.06
N ALA A 57 -2.61 -21.66 -1.27
CA ALA A 57 -1.61 -22.38 -0.48
C ALA A 57 -0.59 -23.16 -1.34
N ASP A 58 -0.92 -23.50 -2.58
CA ASP A 58 -0.03 -24.19 -3.54
C ASP A 58 1.09 -23.29 -4.10
N ARG A 59 1.09 -22.00 -3.74
CA ARG A 59 2.15 -21.03 -4.07
C ARG A 59 3.22 -20.88 -3.00
N LEU A 60 3.14 -21.64 -1.91
CA LEU A 60 4.16 -21.69 -0.89
C LEU A 60 5.19 -22.82 -1.14
N PRO A 61 6.45 -22.68 -0.69
CA PRO A 61 7.00 -21.53 0.04
C PRO A 61 7.29 -20.31 -0.85
N ILE A 62 7.21 -19.09 -0.30
CA ILE A 62 7.52 -17.84 -1.02
C ILE A 62 8.20 -16.82 -0.10
N VAL A 63 9.18 -16.07 -0.62
CA VAL A 63 9.77 -14.93 0.09
C VAL A 63 8.76 -13.78 0.12
N LEU A 64 8.54 -13.19 1.30
CA LEU A 64 7.60 -12.07 1.48
C LEU A 64 8.22 -10.71 1.11
N GLY A 65 7.40 -9.66 1.06
CA GLY A 65 7.85 -8.28 0.87
C GLY A 65 7.56 -7.73 -0.52
N CYS A 66 6.63 -6.79 -0.62
CA CYS A 66 6.19 -6.26 -1.91
C CYS A 66 6.97 -5.03 -2.38
N ASP A 67 7.58 -4.30 -1.45
CA ASP A 67 8.28 -3.04 -1.75
C ASP A 67 9.80 -3.23 -1.70
N ALA A 68 10.54 -2.58 -2.58
CA ALA A 68 12.00 -2.55 -2.50
C ALA A 68 12.60 -1.25 -3.05
N ALA A 69 13.69 -0.84 -2.44
CA ALA A 69 14.65 0.09 -3.01
C ALA A 69 16.07 -0.44 -2.76
N GLY A 70 16.95 -0.28 -3.74
CA GLY A 70 18.29 -0.85 -3.68
C GLY A 70 19.12 -0.55 -4.90
N PHE A 71 20.08 -1.42 -5.20
CA PHE A 71 20.99 -1.27 -6.33
C PHE A 71 20.72 -2.34 -7.38
N ASP A 72 20.64 -1.96 -8.65
CA ASP A 72 20.64 -2.92 -9.75
C ASP A 72 22.05 -3.52 -9.97
N GLN A 73 22.16 -4.44 -10.92
CA GLN A 73 23.41 -5.12 -11.28
C GLN A 73 24.53 -4.19 -11.78
N ASP A 74 24.19 -2.99 -12.26
CA ASP A 74 25.13 -2.00 -12.76
C ASP A 74 25.50 -0.95 -11.67
N GLY A 75 24.93 -1.08 -10.47
CA GLY A 75 25.15 -0.19 -9.34
C GLY A 75 24.28 1.07 -9.35
N ASN A 76 23.23 1.12 -10.16
CA ASN A 76 22.30 2.25 -10.15
C ASN A 76 21.30 2.12 -8.99
N GLU A 77 20.97 3.25 -8.36
CA GLU A 77 19.92 3.29 -7.34
C GLU A 77 18.52 3.17 -7.97
N VAL A 78 17.74 2.21 -7.50
CA VAL A 78 16.43 1.87 -8.07
C VAL A 78 15.34 1.73 -7.00
N ILE A 79 14.11 2.04 -7.43
CA ILE A 79 12.85 1.70 -6.79
C ILE A 79 12.25 0.55 -7.59
N VAL A 80 11.78 -0.49 -6.91
CA VAL A 80 11.12 -1.61 -7.56
C VAL A 80 9.62 -1.32 -7.67
N TYR A 81 9.14 -1.22 -8.90
CA TYR A 81 7.71 -1.26 -9.20
C TYR A 81 7.17 -2.67 -8.94
N PRO A 82 6.13 -2.86 -8.11
CA PRO A 82 5.86 -4.16 -7.51
C PRO A 82 4.96 -5.07 -8.36
N VAL A 83 4.37 -4.55 -9.46
CA VAL A 83 3.42 -5.30 -10.28
C VAL A 83 4.15 -5.94 -11.47
N ILE A 84 4.11 -7.26 -11.55
CA ILE A 84 4.62 -8.04 -12.65
C ILE A 84 3.44 -8.42 -13.54
N ALA A 85 3.29 -7.69 -14.65
CA ALA A 85 2.17 -7.80 -15.57
C ALA A 85 2.55 -7.33 -16.99
N ASN A 86 1.76 -7.69 -17.98
CA ASN A 86 1.84 -7.20 -19.35
C ASN A 86 0.80 -6.07 -19.59
N PRO A 87 1.24 -4.81 -19.83
CA PRO A 87 0.32 -3.71 -20.11
C PRO A 87 -0.62 -3.98 -21.30
N ASP A 88 -0.17 -4.67 -22.34
CA ASP A 88 -0.97 -4.95 -23.53
C ASP A 88 -2.13 -5.92 -23.20
N ALA A 89 -1.90 -6.87 -22.30
CA ALA A 89 -2.94 -7.78 -21.80
C ALA A 89 -3.96 -7.08 -20.90
N GLY A 90 -3.56 -5.95 -20.30
CA GLY A 90 -4.42 -5.09 -19.49
C GLY A 90 -5.05 -3.92 -20.26
N MET A 91 -5.06 -3.94 -21.60
CA MET A 91 -5.62 -2.87 -22.43
C MET A 91 -4.98 -1.50 -22.17
N GLY A 92 -3.67 -1.48 -21.90
CA GLY A 92 -2.91 -0.27 -21.57
C GLY A 92 -2.87 0.06 -20.08
N ASP A 93 -3.52 -0.73 -19.23
CA ASP A 93 -3.42 -0.67 -17.77
C ASP A 93 -3.00 -2.04 -17.24
N GLU A 94 -1.72 -2.20 -16.90
CA GLU A 94 -1.17 -3.47 -16.43
C GLU A 94 -1.81 -3.99 -15.12
N THR A 95 -2.55 -3.15 -14.38
CA THR A 95 -3.33 -3.60 -13.22
C THR A 95 -4.59 -4.38 -13.62
N LEU A 96 -4.95 -4.37 -14.91
CA LEU A 96 -6.07 -5.12 -15.47
C LEU A 96 -5.63 -6.40 -16.20
N ASP A 97 -4.32 -6.65 -16.29
CA ASP A 97 -3.81 -7.94 -16.77
C ASP A 97 -4.39 -9.08 -15.90
N PRO A 98 -5.09 -10.08 -16.49
CA PRO A 98 -5.58 -11.24 -15.77
C PRO A 98 -4.48 -12.07 -15.11
N ASP A 99 -3.26 -12.01 -15.65
CA ASP A 99 -2.08 -12.72 -15.15
C ASP A 99 -1.18 -11.88 -14.27
N ARG A 100 -1.58 -10.64 -13.93
CA ARG A 100 -0.82 -9.81 -13.01
C ARG A 100 -0.52 -10.54 -11.70
N ALA A 101 0.66 -10.27 -11.18
CA ALA A 101 1.05 -10.65 -9.84
C ALA A 101 1.75 -9.46 -9.17
N LEU A 102 1.42 -9.22 -7.90
CA LEU A 102 2.30 -8.44 -7.05
C LEU A 102 3.52 -9.29 -6.67
N LEU A 103 4.65 -8.64 -6.37
CA LEU A 103 5.73 -9.29 -5.62
C LEU A 103 5.17 -9.96 -4.37
N SER A 104 5.73 -11.12 -4.00
CA SER A 104 5.22 -12.01 -2.94
C SER A 104 3.89 -12.73 -3.25
N GLU A 105 3.38 -12.72 -4.50
CA GLU A 105 2.20 -13.53 -4.89
C GLU A 105 2.52 -14.74 -5.75
N ARG A 106 3.35 -14.57 -6.79
CA ARG A 106 3.81 -15.65 -7.70
C ARG A 106 5.34 -15.67 -7.82
N HIS A 107 5.97 -14.58 -7.40
CA HIS A 107 7.41 -14.36 -7.48
C HIS A 107 7.89 -13.89 -6.12
N ASP A 108 9.10 -14.32 -5.74
CA ASP A 108 9.71 -13.98 -4.47
C ASP A 108 9.79 -12.47 -4.24
N GLY A 109 9.56 -12.07 -3.00
CA GLY A 109 9.55 -10.69 -2.54
C GLY A 109 10.91 -10.17 -2.07
N ALA A 110 10.84 -9.04 -1.37
CA ALA A 110 11.97 -8.18 -1.02
C ALA A 110 12.41 -8.24 0.45
N PHE A 111 11.83 -9.12 1.27
CA PHE A 111 12.38 -9.44 2.59
C PHE A 111 13.52 -10.45 2.47
N ALA A 112 14.49 -10.11 1.62
CA ALA A 112 15.71 -10.84 1.34
C ALA A 112 16.80 -9.88 0.87
N GLU A 113 18.07 -10.24 1.04
CA GLU A 113 19.21 -9.40 0.63
C GLU A 113 19.25 -9.17 -0.89
N TYR A 114 18.73 -10.10 -1.68
CA TYR A 114 18.62 -9.99 -3.14
C TYR A 114 17.23 -10.41 -3.62
N LEU A 115 16.73 -9.76 -4.67
CA LEU A 115 15.50 -10.14 -5.36
C LEU A 115 15.70 -10.10 -6.88
N THR A 116 14.89 -10.84 -7.63
CA THR A 116 14.86 -10.73 -9.10
C THR A 116 13.52 -10.18 -9.57
N VAL A 117 13.58 -9.23 -10.51
CA VAL A 117 12.39 -8.63 -11.13
C VAL A 117 12.59 -8.45 -12.63
N PRO A 118 11.52 -8.38 -13.43
CA PRO A 118 11.64 -7.95 -14.81
C PRO A 118 12.36 -6.59 -14.87
N THR A 119 13.27 -6.41 -15.82
CA THR A 119 14.10 -5.19 -15.91
C THR A 119 13.23 -3.92 -16.01
N ARG A 120 12.06 -4.02 -16.65
CA ARG A 120 11.09 -2.91 -16.75
C ARG A 120 10.54 -2.43 -15.40
N ASN A 121 10.56 -3.29 -14.37
CA ASN A 121 10.07 -2.97 -13.03
C ASN A 121 11.07 -2.11 -12.26
N LEU A 122 12.28 -1.90 -12.79
CA LEU A 122 13.22 -0.95 -12.21
C LEU A 122 12.84 0.48 -12.63
N VAL A 123 12.66 1.33 -11.62
CA VAL A 123 12.46 2.78 -11.78
C VAL A 123 13.65 3.47 -11.10
N PRO A 124 14.35 4.40 -11.77
CA PRO A 124 15.46 5.13 -11.15
C PRO A 124 15.01 5.81 -9.86
N LYS A 125 15.74 5.60 -8.77
CA LYS A 125 15.48 6.26 -7.50
C LYS A 125 15.92 7.71 -7.59
N PRO A 126 15.03 8.70 -7.34
CA PRO A 126 15.45 10.08 -7.24
C PRO A 126 16.48 10.29 -6.12
N ALA A 127 17.48 11.14 -6.36
CA ALA A 127 18.55 11.41 -5.39
C ALA A 127 18.03 12.10 -4.11
N TRP A 128 16.87 12.75 -4.16
CA TRP A 128 16.26 13.45 -3.02
C TRP A 128 15.46 12.54 -2.08
N LEU A 129 15.32 11.24 -2.41
CA LEU A 129 14.78 10.22 -1.52
C LEU A 129 15.91 9.44 -0.85
N SER A 130 15.76 9.08 0.42
CA SER A 130 16.52 7.98 1.00
C SER A 130 16.02 6.63 0.46
N PHE A 131 16.77 5.54 0.66
CA PHE A 131 16.28 4.18 0.34
C PHE A 131 15.05 3.82 1.18
N ASP A 132 15.01 4.22 2.45
CA ASP A 132 13.88 3.98 3.35
C ASP A 132 12.60 4.67 2.89
N GLU A 133 12.72 5.93 2.47
CA GLU A 133 11.60 6.67 1.90
C GLU A 133 11.16 6.02 0.59
N ALA A 134 12.10 5.73 -0.31
CA ALA A 134 11.83 5.10 -1.60
C ALA A 134 11.11 3.75 -1.45
N ALA A 135 11.51 2.91 -0.49
CA ALA A 135 10.90 1.62 -0.21
C ALA A 135 9.49 1.73 0.41
N CYS A 136 9.07 2.89 0.90
CA CYS A 136 7.71 3.07 1.44
C CYS A 136 6.66 3.38 0.37
N LEU A 137 7.09 3.72 -0.84
CA LEU A 137 6.22 4.24 -1.90
C LEU A 137 5.46 3.17 -2.72
N PRO A 138 6.08 2.07 -3.18
CA PRO A 138 5.62 1.36 -4.38
C PRO A 138 4.24 0.72 -4.26
N VAL A 139 3.85 0.19 -3.10
CA VAL A 139 2.50 -0.37 -2.86
C VAL A 139 1.57 0.68 -2.25
N ALA A 140 1.89 1.17 -1.06
CA ALA A 140 0.92 1.93 -0.26
C ALA A 140 0.64 3.32 -0.83
N TRP A 141 1.68 4.05 -1.23
CA TRP A 141 1.53 5.42 -1.73
C TRP A 141 0.95 5.46 -3.13
N THR A 142 1.36 4.54 -4.00
CA THR A 142 0.81 4.46 -5.34
C THR A 142 -0.64 4.00 -5.35
N THR A 143 -1.04 3.10 -4.43
CA THR A 143 -2.45 2.73 -4.23
C THR A 143 -3.26 3.97 -3.87
N ALA A 144 -2.79 4.78 -2.90
CA ALA A 144 -3.45 6.02 -2.53
C ALA A 144 -3.49 7.03 -3.70
N TYR A 145 -2.41 7.14 -4.46
CA TYR A 145 -2.33 7.99 -5.66
C TYR A 145 -3.39 7.59 -6.70
N ARG A 146 -3.45 6.30 -7.06
CA ARG A 146 -4.45 5.76 -8.01
C ARG A 146 -5.87 5.99 -7.51
N MET A 147 -6.13 5.79 -6.22
CA MET A 147 -7.45 6.06 -5.64
C MET A 147 -7.85 7.53 -5.81
N LEU A 148 -6.95 8.46 -5.50
CA LEU A 148 -7.21 9.90 -5.50
C LEU A 148 -7.27 10.49 -6.92
N PHE A 149 -6.29 10.19 -7.77
CA PHE A 149 -6.08 10.92 -9.02
C PHE A 149 -6.57 10.16 -10.25
N THR A 150 -6.57 8.83 -10.23
CA THR A 150 -7.04 8.03 -11.37
C THR A 150 -8.54 7.74 -11.27
N HIS A 151 -8.99 7.24 -10.11
CA HIS A 151 -10.38 6.84 -9.91
C HIS A 151 -11.26 8.00 -9.46
N ALA A 152 -10.89 8.67 -8.38
CA ALA A 152 -11.68 9.77 -7.85
C ALA A 152 -11.50 11.08 -8.63
N LYS A 153 -10.33 11.26 -9.27
CA LYS A 153 -9.96 12.46 -10.05
C LYS A 153 -10.15 13.75 -9.25
N ILE A 154 -9.63 13.76 -8.02
CA ILE A 154 -9.75 14.93 -7.16
C ILE A 154 -9.08 16.16 -7.77
N THR A 155 -9.60 17.33 -7.40
CA THR A 155 -9.04 18.64 -7.73
C THR A 155 -8.91 19.46 -6.45
N ALA A 156 -8.17 20.58 -6.50
CA ALA A 156 -8.08 21.49 -5.37
C ALA A 156 -9.47 21.91 -4.87
N GLY A 157 -9.68 21.90 -3.56
CA GLY A 157 -10.97 22.15 -2.93
C GLY A 157 -11.89 20.93 -2.81
N ALA A 158 -11.58 19.79 -3.44
CA ALA A 158 -12.35 18.55 -3.23
C ALA A 158 -12.31 18.13 -1.75
N ARG A 159 -13.43 17.65 -1.22
CA ARG A 159 -13.50 17.15 0.16
C ARG A 159 -13.30 15.65 0.16
N VAL A 160 -12.30 15.18 0.89
CA VAL A 160 -11.89 13.78 0.95
C VAL A 160 -12.01 13.29 2.38
N LEU A 161 -12.71 12.18 2.59
CA LEU A 161 -12.70 11.44 3.85
C LEU A 161 -11.75 10.24 3.72
N VAL A 162 -10.82 10.10 4.65
CA VAL A 162 -9.97 8.92 4.78
C VAL A 162 -10.42 8.09 5.98
N GLN A 163 -10.89 6.86 5.73
CA GLN A 163 -11.32 5.97 6.81
C GLN A 163 -10.12 5.26 7.44
N GLY A 164 -10.06 5.24 8.77
CA GLY A 164 -9.11 4.41 9.52
C GLY A 164 -7.66 4.87 9.42
N VAL A 165 -7.30 5.92 10.17
CA VAL A 165 -5.90 6.38 10.27
C VAL A 165 -5.01 5.33 10.91
N GLY A 166 -3.82 5.13 10.33
CA GLY A 166 -2.73 4.36 10.93
C GLY A 166 -1.91 3.54 9.94
N GLY A 167 -2.50 3.13 8.82
CA GLY A 167 -1.82 2.35 7.79
C GLY A 167 -1.12 3.20 6.72
N GLY A 168 -0.28 2.54 5.92
CA GLY A 168 0.44 3.17 4.82
C GLY A 168 -0.47 3.90 3.82
N VAL A 169 -1.53 3.25 3.34
CA VAL A 169 -2.46 3.86 2.36
C VAL A 169 -3.16 5.09 2.95
N ALA A 170 -3.64 5.02 4.20
CA ALA A 170 -4.29 6.15 4.86
C ALA A 170 -3.33 7.34 5.03
N SER A 171 -2.09 7.08 5.46
CA SER A 171 -1.07 8.13 5.61
C SER A 171 -0.73 8.80 4.27
N ALA A 172 -0.60 8.00 3.21
CA ALA A 172 -0.35 8.50 1.87
C ALA A 172 -1.53 9.30 1.33
N ALA A 173 -2.76 8.79 1.50
CA ALA A 173 -3.97 9.45 1.03
C ALA A 173 -4.15 10.83 1.66
N ILE A 174 -3.90 10.97 2.96
CA ILE A 174 -3.98 12.26 3.66
C ILE A 174 -2.95 13.24 3.09
N ARG A 175 -1.68 12.81 2.98
CA ARG A 175 -0.59 13.68 2.51
C ARG A 175 -0.76 14.08 1.05
N LEU A 176 -1.07 13.13 0.17
CA LEU A 176 -1.29 13.36 -1.25
C LEU A 176 -2.49 14.27 -1.51
N ALA A 177 -3.63 14.00 -0.86
CA ALA A 177 -4.82 14.82 -1.04
C ALA A 177 -4.61 16.25 -0.51
N SER A 178 -4.01 16.39 0.67
CA SER A 178 -3.70 17.70 1.26
C SER A 178 -2.74 18.51 0.37
N ALA A 179 -1.68 17.88 -0.13
CA ALA A 179 -0.74 18.50 -1.07
C ALA A 179 -1.37 18.89 -2.42
N ALA A 180 -2.43 18.20 -2.84
CA ALA A 180 -3.23 18.55 -4.01
C ALA A 180 -4.26 19.67 -3.75
N GLY A 181 -4.26 20.26 -2.54
CA GLY A 181 -5.19 21.32 -2.15
C GLY A 181 -6.59 20.83 -1.77
N ALA A 182 -6.76 19.53 -1.50
CA ALA A 182 -8.04 18.98 -1.04
C ALA A 182 -8.29 19.33 0.44
N VAL A 183 -9.57 19.36 0.81
CA VAL A 183 -10.01 19.39 2.21
C VAL A 183 -10.09 17.97 2.73
N VAL A 184 -9.16 17.58 3.59
CA VAL A 184 -9.08 16.20 4.08
C VAL A 184 -9.68 16.07 5.48
N TYR A 185 -10.62 15.15 5.64
CA TYR A 185 -11.11 14.66 6.92
C TYR A 185 -10.62 13.23 7.13
N ALA A 186 -10.36 12.85 8.38
CA ALA A 186 -9.92 11.50 8.70
C ALA A 186 -10.73 10.88 9.85
N THR A 187 -10.79 9.55 9.93
CA THR A 187 -11.41 8.86 11.06
C THR A 187 -10.48 7.88 11.74
N SER A 188 -10.58 7.76 13.07
CA SER A 188 -9.86 6.72 13.82
C SER A 188 -10.51 6.47 15.18
N ARG A 189 -10.46 5.20 15.62
CA ARG A 189 -10.83 4.81 17.00
C ARG A 189 -9.83 5.34 18.03
N SER A 190 -8.57 5.49 17.65
CA SER A 190 -7.49 6.01 18.52
C SER A 190 -7.39 7.53 18.41
N GLU A 191 -7.49 8.21 19.55
CA GLU A 191 -7.29 9.66 19.66
C GLU A 191 -5.89 10.10 19.22
N ALA A 192 -4.86 9.38 19.65
CA ALA A 192 -3.49 9.65 19.24
C ALA A 192 -3.36 9.62 17.70
N LYS A 193 -3.94 8.62 17.04
CA LYS A 193 -3.92 8.54 15.56
C LYS A 193 -4.74 9.65 14.90
N ARG A 194 -5.80 10.16 15.54
CA ARG A 194 -6.53 11.34 15.03
C ARG A 194 -5.64 12.58 15.03
N GLN A 195 -4.89 12.81 16.11
CA GLN A 195 -3.92 13.91 16.17
C GLN A 195 -2.80 13.76 15.15
N THR A 196 -2.30 12.55 14.95
CA THR A 196 -1.33 12.26 13.87
C THR A 196 -1.89 12.55 12.48
N ALA A 197 -3.17 12.26 12.23
CA ALA A 197 -3.79 12.60 10.95
C ALA A 197 -3.75 14.10 10.64
N ILE A 198 -3.97 14.94 11.66
CA ILE A 198 -3.88 16.40 11.55
C ILE A 198 -2.46 16.83 11.20
N SER A 199 -1.44 16.24 11.84
CA SER A 199 -0.03 16.54 11.52
C SER A 199 0.39 16.08 10.11
N TRP A 200 -0.37 15.17 9.48
CA TRP A 200 -0.19 14.77 8.09
C TRP A 200 -0.91 15.67 7.08
N GLY A 201 -1.68 16.66 7.54
CA GLY A 201 -2.39 17.61 6.68
C GLY A 201 -3.90 17.38 6.58
N ALA A 202 -4.49 16.51 7.43
CA ALA A 202 -5.93 16.51 7.60
C ALA A 202 -6.39 17.82 8.25
N ARG A 203 -7.49 18.38 7.76
CA ARG A 203 -8.15 19.55 8.35
C ARG A 203 -8.68 19.24 9.75
N ASP A 204 -9.29 18.07 9.90
CA ASP A 204 -9.85 17.60 11.17
C ASP A 204 -9.97 16.06 11.17
N ALA A 205 -10.07 15.46 12.35
CA ALA A 205 -10.13 14.02 12.53
C ALA A 205 -11.14 13.62 13.60
N TYR A 206 -12.01 12.66 13.26
CA TYR A 206 -13.17 12.28 14.07
C TYR A 206 -13.12 10.82 14.53
N ALA A 207 -13.90 10.48 15.56
CA ALA A 207 -14.08 9.09 15.95
C ALA A 207 -14.72 8.29 14.80
N THR A 208 -14.44 6.99 14.75
CA THR A 208 -15.04 6.13 13.72
C THR A 208 -16.57 6.17 13.80
N GLY A 209 -17.21 6.54 12.69
CA GLY A 209 -18.68 6.64 12.59
C GLY A 209 -19.26 7.99 13.04
N GLU A 210 -18.44 8.89 13.58
CA GLU A 210 -18.87 10.22 13.98
C GLU A 210 -19.24 11.08 12.77
N ARG A 211 -20.31 11.87 12.91
CA ARG A 211 -20.84 12.70 11.83
C ARG A 211 -19.88 13.85 11.51
N LEU A 212 -19.42 13.89 10.26
CA LEU A 212 -18.64 15.01 9.72
C LEU A 212 -19.44 16.32 9.67
N PRO A 213 -18.76 17.49 9.72
CA PRO A 213 -19.40 18.81 9.63
C PRO A 213 -20.07 19.05 8.27
N GLU A 214 -19.58 18.40 7.23
CA GLU A 214 -20.13 18.48 5.89
C GLU A 214 -20.03 17.13 5.14
N ARG A 215 -20.76 17.03 4.02
CA ARG A 215 -20.66 15.88 3.13
C ARG A 215 -19.41 16.00 2.27
N VAL A 216 -18.76 14.87 2.00
CA VAL A 216 -17.52 14.80 1.22
C VAL A 216 -17.78 14.39 -0.23
N ASP A 217 -16.86 14.74 -1.12
CA ASP A 217 -16.88 14.36 -2.52
C ASP A 217 -16.38 12.92 -2.72
N VAL A 218 -15.38 12.52 -1.94
CA VAL A 218 -14.66 11.25 -2.07
C VAL A 218 -14.46 10.62 -0.70
N VAL A 219 -14.65 9.32 -0.60
CA VAL A 219 -14.19 8.51 0.54
C VAL A 219 -13.11 7.54 0.07
N ILE A 220 -11.97 7.55 0.77
CA ILE A 220 -10.90 6.56 0.66
C ILE A 220 -11.17 5.48 1.70
N GLU A 221 -11.54 4.29 1.20
CA GLU A 221 -11.97 3.16 2.00
C GLU A 221 -10.95 2.01 1.92
N THR A 222 -10.43 1.63 3.09
CA THR A 222 -9.51 0.50 3.26
C THR A 222 -9.90 -0.41 4.42
N VAL A 223 -10.88 0.01 5.23
CA VAL A 223 -11.29 -0.68 6.46
C VAL A 223 -12.37 -1.71 6.13
N GLY A 224 -13.36 -1.33 5.31
CA GLY A 224 -14.42 -2.23 4.87
C GLY A 224 -15.63 -2.23 5.80
N GLU A 225 -16.07 -3.42 6.23
CA GLU A 225 -17.38 -3.61 6.86
C GLU A 225 -17.70 -2.65 8.02
N ALA A 226 -16.73 -2.37 8.89
CA ALA A 226 -16.93 -1.53 10.08
C ALA A 226 -17.20 -0.05 9.77
N THR A 227 -16.76 0.45 8.60
CA THR A 227 -16.89 1.86 8.21
C THR A 227 -17.84 2.07 7.04
N TRP A 228 -18.25 1.01 6.36
CA TRP A 228 -19.03 1.08 5.12
C TRP A 228 -20.28 1.97 5.21
N SER A 229 -21.11 1.78 6.24
CA SER A 229 -22.31 2.59 6.45
C SER A 229 -21.98 4.07 6.63
N HIS A 230 -20.89 4.37 7.35
CA HIS A 230 -20.44 5.74 7.56
C HIS A 230 -19.90 6.35 6.26
N SER A 231 -19.12 5.60 5.48
CA SER A 231 -18.61 6.01 4.17
C SER A 231 -19.75 6.44 3.24
N LEU A 232 -20.77 5.60 3.09
CA LEU A 232 -21.94 5.90 2.25
C LEU A 232 -22.74 7.12 2.73
N LYS A 233 -22.93 7.25 4.06
CA LYS A 233 -23.68 8.38 4.66
C LYS A 233 -22.90 9.70 4.61
N SER A 234 -21.57 9.66 4.52
CA SER A 234 -20.71 10.84 4.49
C SER A 234 -20.65 11.50 3.11
N LEU A 235 -20.98 10.77 2.05
CA LEU A 235 -20.95 11.29 0.69
C LEU A 235 -22.08 12.27 0.38
N ARG A 236 -21.76 13.29 -0.41
CA ARG A 236 -22.76 14.10 -1.09
C ARG A 236 -23.42 13.31 -2.25
N PRO A 237 -24.57 13.77 -2.79
CA PRO A 237 -25.05 13.26 -4.06
C PRO A 237 -23.99 13.33 -5.17
N GLY A 238 -23.85 12.26 -5.95
CA GLY A 238 -22.84 12.11 -7.01
C GLY A 238 -21.41 11.82 -6.53
N GLY A 239 -21.17 11.77 -5.22
CA GLY A 239 -19.85 11.45 -4.66
C GLY A 239 -19.44 9.99 -4.86
N CYS A 240 -18.19 9.66 -4.53
CA CYS A 240 -17.69 8.29 -4.71
C CYS A 240 -16.94 7.72 -3.50
N ILE A 241 -17.09 6.42 -3.30
CA ILE A 241 -16.18 5.63 -2.47
C ILE A 241 -15.18 4.96 -3.40
N VAL A 242 -13.90 5.09 -3.10
CA VAL A 242 -12.84 4.28 -3.71
C VAL A 242 -12.35 3.28 -2.67
N ILE A 243 -12.40 1.99 -3.00
CA ILE A 243 -12.12 0.87 -2.10
C ILE A 243 -10.83 0.19 -2.54
N ALA A 244 -9.85 0.10 -1.64
CA ALA A 244 -8.60 -0.63 -1.87
C ALA A 244 -8.32 -1.73 -0.84
N GLY A 245 -9.25 -1.96 0.09
CA GLY A 245 -9.14 -3.00 1.10
C GLY A 245 -10.41 -3.14 1.92
N ALA A 246 -10.53 -4.28 2.61
CA ALA A 246 -11.68 -4.64 3.42
C ALA A 246 -11.23 -5.35 4.71
N THR A 247 -10.32 -4.73 5.45
CA THR A 247 -9.66 -5.31 6.64
C THR A 247 -10.62 -5.90 7.68
N THR A 248 -11.78 -5.31 7.91
CA THR A 248 -12.73 -5.75 8.93
C THR A 248 -13.83 -6.68 8.39
N GLY A 249 -13.85 -6.97 7.09
CA GLY A 249 -14.88 -7.79 6.46
C GLY A 249 -15.21 -7.33 5.04
N MET A 250 -15.46 -8.28 4.14
CA MET A 250 -15.65 -8.06 2.70
C MET A 250 -17.11 -7.85 2.27
N ASN A 251 -18.09 -8.20 3.12
CA ASN A 251 -19.48 -8.31 2.73
C ASN A 251 -20.44 -7.39 3.52
N PRO A 252 -20.18 -6.07 3.62
CA PRO A 252 -21.14 -5.18 4.25
C PRO A 252 -22.44 -5.07 3.44
N PRO A 253 -23.57 -4.69 4.08
CA PRO A 253 -24.81 -4.38 3.36
C PRO A 253 -24.59 -3.26 2.33
N ALA A 254 -24.94 -3.53 1.07
CA ALA A 254 -24.64 -2.62 -0.04
C ALA A 254 -25.38 -1.26 0.03
N ASP A 255 -26.52 -1.17 0.75
CA ASP A 255 -27.40 0.01 0.84
C ASP A 255 -27.75 0.59 -0.54
N LEU A 256 -28.24 -0.28 -1.44
CA LEU A 256 -28.53 0.06 -2.84
C LEU A 256 -29.48 1.26 -2.95
N GLY A 257 -30.44 1.38 -2.04
CA GLY A 257 -31.38 2.50 -1.96
C GLY A 257 -30.68 3.86 -1.95
N ARG A 258 -29.67 3.99 -1.09
CA ARG A 258 -28.84 5.20 -1.04
C ARG A 258 -27.99 5.36 -2.29
N VAL A 259 -27.35 4.27 -2.74
CA VAL A 259 -26.43 4.32 -3.89
C VAL A 259 -27.14 4.84 -5.13
N PHE A 260 -28.28 4.25 -5.52
CA PHE A 260 -28.97 4.67 -6.74
C PHE A 260 -29.65 6.04 -6.57
N TYR A 261 -30.26 6.31 -5.41
CA TYR A 261 -31.03 7.55 -5.22
C TYR A 261 -30.13 8.79 -5.14
N LEU A 262 -28.96 8.66 -4.51
CA LEU A 262 -27.96 9.74 -4.44
C LEU A 262 -26.93 9.67 -5.57
N GLN A 263 -27.08 8.74 -6.52
CA GLN A 263 -26.17 8.54 -7.65
C GLN A 263 -24.70 8.39 -7.21
N GLN A 264 -24.49 7.69 -6.10
CA GLN A 264 -23.14 7.45 -5.58
C GLN A 264 -22.41 6.43 -6.46
N ARG A 265 -21.10 6.61 -6.60
CA ARG A 265 -20.24 5.68 -7.35
C ARG A 265 -19.39 4.86 -6.39
N ILE A 266 -19.34 3.56 -6.61
CA ILE A 266 -18.50 2.63 -5.84
C ILE A 266 -17.40 2.11 -6.78
N LEU A 267 -16.15 2.42 -6.47
CA LEU A 267 -15.00 2.16 -7.34
C LEU A 267 -14.01 1.25 -6.65
N GLY A 268 -13.63 0.15 -7.30
CA GLY A 268 -12.52 -0.70 -6.84
C GLY A 268 -11.18 -0.15 -7.31
N SER A 269 -10.15 -0.24 -6.47
CA SER A 269 -8.79 0.15 -6.80
C SER A 269 -7.80 -0.89 -6.24
N THR A 270 -6.83 -1.30 -7.05
CA THR A 270 -5.79 -2.23 -6.64
C THR A 270 -4.48 -1.86 -7.31
N GLY A 271 -3.40 -1.81 -6.52
CA GLY A 271 -2.06 -1.51 -7.00
C GLY A 271 -1.95 -0.15 -7.69
N CYS A 272 -1.05 -0.09 -8.67
CA CYS A 272 -0.86 1.05 -9.56
C CYS A 272 -0.22 0.61 -10.88
N THR A 273 -0.29 1.45 -11.89
CA THR A 273 0.56 1.34 -13.08
C THR A 273 1.95 1.93 -12.80
N ARG A 274 2.95 1.54 -13.59
CA ARG A 274 4.29 2.12 -13.57
C ARG A 274 4.27 3.61 -13.91
N SER A 275 3.37 4.02 -14.80
CA SER A 275 3.19 5.43 -15.16
C SER A 275 2.64 6.26 -13.99
N GLU A 276 1.73 5.69 -13.18
CA GLU A 276 1.23 6.30 -11.95
C GLU A 276 2.33 6.44 -10.89
N LEU A 277 3.21 5.43 -10.72
CA LEU A 277 4.38 5.55 -9.84
C LEU A 277 5.27 6.73 -10.26
N ILE A 278 5.58 6.86 -11.56
CA ILE A 278 6.39 7.97 -12.08
C ILE A 278 5.68 9.31 -11.87
N ALA A 279 4.38 9.39 -12.13
CA ALA A 279 3.59 10.60 -11.94
C ALA A 279 3.54 11.01 -10.45
N MET A 280 3.42 10.04 -9.55
CA MET A 280 3.50 10.26 -8.12
C MET A 280 4.87 10.80 -7.71
N LEU A 281 5.97 10.22 -8.19
CA LEU A 281 7.33 10.72 -7.89
C LEU A 281 7.50 12.19 -8.31
N ARG A 282 6.96 12.59 -9.48
CA ARG A 282 6.95 14.01 -9.91
C ARG A 282 6.15 14.90 -8.97
N MET A 283 5.01 14.41 -8.46
CA MET A 283 4.22 15.16 -7.48
C MET A 283 4.97 15.32 -6.15
N LEU A 284 5.65 14.28 -5.67
CA LEU A 284 6.44 14.34 -4.44
C LEU A 284 7.61 15.33 -4.57
N ASP A 285 8.26 15.36 -5.73
CA ASP A 285 9.31 16.32 -6.05
C ASP A 285 8.76 17.77 -6.03
N ALA A 286 7.66 18.02 -6.72
CA ALA A 286 7.05 19.35 -6.82
C ALA A 286 6.47 19.87 -5.49
N THR A 287 5.99 18.98 -4.62
CA THR A 287 5.32 19.37 -3.37
C THR A 287 6.21 19.24 -2.13
N GLY A 288 7.35 18.56 -2.26
CA GLY A 288 8.26 18.28 -1.14
C GLY A 288 7.71 17.29 -0.11
N ILE A 289 6.54 16.68 -0.32
CA ILE A 289 6.00 15.69 0.63
C ILE A 289 6.86 14.42 0.62
N ARG A 290 6.92 13.77 1.79
CA ARG A 290 7.67 12.53 2.01
C ARG A 290 6.78 11.44 2.62
N PRO A 291 7.13 10.15 2.45
CA PRO A 291 6.47 9.05 3.14
C PRO A 291 6.57 9.16 4.65
N VAL A 292 5.53 8.69 5.34
CA VAL A 292 5.54 8.62 6.81
C VAL A 292 6.10 7.27 7.23
N ILE A 293 7.29 7.31 7.81
CA ILE A 293 7.97 6.13 8.37
C ILE A 293 7.73 6.13 9.87
N ASP A 294 7.14 5.04 10.39
CA ASP A 294 6.94 4.82 11.82
C ASP A 294 8.27 4.43 12.48
N ARG A 295 8.95 3.45 11.88
CA ARG A 295 10.26 2.96 12.32
C ARG A 295 10.95 2.14 11.22
N THR A 296 12.23 1.89 11.42
CA THR A 296 13.06 0.96 10.66
C THR A 296 13.42 -0.23 11.55
N MET A 297 13.54 -1.42 10.98
CA MET A 297 13.90 -2.64 11.69
C MET A 297 14.77 -3.54 10.80
N PRO A 298 15.75 -4.27 11.36
CA PRO A 298 16.50 -5.26 10.60
C PRO A 298 15.60 -6.45 10.25
N LEU A 299 15.90 -7.14 9.14
CA LEU A 299 15.21 -8.36 8.72
C LEU A 299 15.24 -9.46 9.78
N ALA A 300 16.28 -9.51 10.62
CA ALA A 300 16.35 -10.42 11.75
C ALA A 300 15.20 -10.24 12.78
N GLU A 301 14.55 -9.07 12.80
CA GLU A 301 13.40 -8.77 13.67
C GLU A 301 12.04 -8.88 12.94
N ILE A 302 11.97 -9.59 11.80
CA ILE A 302 10.76 -9.62 10.96
C ILE A 302 9.51 -10.09 11.72
N HIS A 303 9.59 -11.11 12.59
CA HIS A 303 8.46 -11.57 13.40
C HIS A 303 7.89 -10.46 14.28
N LYS A 304 8.76 -9.66 14.91
CA LYS A 304 8.35 -8.52 15.73
C LYS A 304 7.71 -7.43 14.89
N ALA A 305 8.22 -7.18 13.68
CA ALA A 305 7.62 -6.23 12.75
C ALA A 305 6.19 -6.63 12.35
N PHE A 306 5.96 -7.91 12.01
CA PHE A 306 4.61 -8.41 11.75
C PHE A 306 3.72 -8.39 12.99
N GLN A 307 4.24 -8.71 14.17
CA GLN A 307 3.49 -8.63 15.42
C GLN A 307 2.98 -7.20 15.68
N LEU A 308 3.83 -6.18 15.49
CA LEU A 308 3.43 -4.77 15.60
C LEU A 308 2.30 -4.40 14.62
N MET A 309 2.31 -4.96 13.40
CA MET A 309 1.23 -4.77 12.43
C MET A 309 -0.08 -5.43 12.89
N ILE A 310 0.00 -6.67 13.39
CA ILE A 310 -1.16 -7.42 13.92
C ILE A 310 -1.81 -6.67 15.08
N ASP A 311 -0.99 -6.15 16.00
CA ASP A 311 -1.45 -5.42 17.19
C ASP A 311 -1.97 -4.01 16.85
N GLY A 312 -1.81 -3.55 15.60
CA GLY A 312 -2.19 -2.21 15.17
C GLY A 312 -1.31 -1.10 15.77
N GLY A 313 -0.10 -1.45 16.22
CA GLY A 313 0.88 -0.56 16.85
C GLY A 313 1.61 0.38 15.89
N LEU A 314 1.38 0.25 14.58
CA LEU A 314 2.03 1.06 13.54
C LEU A 314 1.22 2.32 13.20
N THR A 315 1.94 3.38 12.86
CA THR A 315 1.44 4.67 12.38
C THR A 315 2.23 5.12 11.15
N GLY A 316 1.80 4.68 9.95
CA GLY A 316 2.51 4.91 8.69
C GLY A 316 3.10 3.61 8.14
N LYS A 317 4.32 3.66 7.61
CA LYS A 317 5.05 2.51 7.06
C LYS A 317 6.17 2.07 7.99
N LEU A 318 6.38 0.75 8.06
CA LEU A 318 7.52 0.15 8.76
C LEU A 318 8.51 -0.34 7.71
N VAL A 319 9.75 0.12 7.80
CA VAL A 319 10.83 -0.27 6.89
C VAL A 319 11.58 -1.47 7.44
N ILE A 320 11.91 -2.41 6.56
CA ILE A 320 12.75 -3.57 6.84
C ILE A 320 14.07 -3.37 6.10
N HIS A 321 15.20 -3.57 6.78
CA HIS A 321 16.54 -3.60 6.20
C HIS A 321 16.97 -5.07 6.04
N PRO A 322 17.01 -5.61 4.81
CA PRO A 322 17.47 -6.97 4.56
C PRO A 322 18.96 -7.15 4.77
N ASP A 323 19.74 -6.10 4.52
CA ASP A 323 21.20 -6.10 4.69
C ASP A 323 21.56 -5.62 6.12
N PRO A 324 22.30 -6.41 6.91
CA PRO A 324 22.88 -5.94 8.17
C PRO A 324 24.21 -5.19 7.98
N ASN A 325 24.76 -5.08 6.76
CA ASN A 325 26.08 -4.49 6.48
C ASN A 325 26.03 -3.11 5.83
#